data_AF-A0A3D4B4N3-F1
#
_entry.id   AF-A0A3D4B4N3-F1
#
_cell.length_a   1.000
_cell.length_b   1.000
_cell.length_c   1.000
_cell.angle_alpha   90.00
_cell.angle_beta   90.00
_cell.angle_gamma   90.00
#
_symmetry.space_group_name_H-M   'P 1'
#
loop_
_entity.id
_entity.type
_entity.pdbx_description
1 polymer ?
#
loop_
_entity_poly.entity_id
_entity_poly.type
_entity_poly.pdbx_seq_one_letter_code
_entity_poly.pdbx_strand_id
1 'polypeptide(L)'
;MSLKGAPRGEYSDALSEFIDIASTIRDIAGGELPEDCGHSLLPILNGKAPLHIHREVAHSQVGNTFMIQTRQYKLIFQDQIKMNVQALFDLARDPEELKNLRDDEP
;
A
#
# COMPACT_ATOMS: atom_id res chain seq x y z
N MET A 1 13.34 15.83 -7.29
CA MET A 1 12.90 17.08 -6.61
C MET A 1 12.68 16.74 -5.14
N SER A 2 13.25 17.47 -4.19
CA SER A 2 13.09 17.20 -2.74
C SER A 2 12.33 18.35 -2.08
N LEU A 3 11.44 18.06 -1.12
CA LEU A 3 10.74 19.11 -0.37
C LEU A 3 11.74 19.93 0.48
N LYS A 4 11.62 21.25 0.47
CA LYS A 4 12.52 22.13 1.22
C LYS A 4 12.19 22.04 2.72
N GLY A 5 13.16 21.65 3.54
CA GLY A 5 12.98 21.48 4.99
C GLY A 5 12.52 20.08 5.43
N ALA A 6 12.27 19.17 4.49
CA ALA A 6 12.02 17.77 4.79
C ALA A 6 13.32 17.05 5.24
N PRO A 7 13.21 16.03 6.11
CA PRO A 7 14.31 15.11 6.37
C PRO A 7 14.90 14.56 5.06
N ARG A 8 16.23 14.40 5.01
CA ARG A 8 16.94 13.93 3.82
C ARG A 8 17.71 12.65 4.13
N GLY A 9 17.69 11.72 3.18
CA GLY A 9 18.35 10.43 3.34
C GLY A 9 17.59 9.45 4.23
N GLU A 10 16.36 9.78 4.63
CA GLU A 10 15.49 8.85 5.35
C GLU A 10 14.78 7.90 4.38
N TYR A 11 14.55 6.68 4.87
CA TYR A 11 13.84 5.63 4.17
C TYR A 11 12.54 5.33 4.91
N SER A 12 11.43 5.32 4.18
CA SER A 12 10.11 4.93 4.68
C SER A 12 9.76 3.55 4.14
N ASP A 13 9.32 2.67 5.03
CA ASP A 13 8.82 1.33 4.69
C ASP A 13 7.29 1.21 4.86
N ALA A 14 6.61 2.34 5.05
CA ALA A 14 5.17 2.40 5.19
C ALA A 14 4.48 1.93 3.89
N LEU A 15 3.44 1.09 4.03
CA LEU A 15 2.58 0.74 2.90
C LEU A 15 2.00 2.03 2.29
N SER A 16 2.12 2.19 0.99
CA SER A 16 1.68 3.38 0.25
C SER A 16 1.12 2.94 -1.10
N GLU A 17 0.22 3.74 -1.66
CA GLU A 17 -0.41 3.44 -2.95
C GLU A 17 -0.14 4.53 -3.98
N PHE A 18 -0.22 4.18 -5.27
CA PHE A 18 0.01 5.14 -6.35
C PHE A 18 -0.96 6.34 -6.29
N ILE A 19 -2.20 6.10 -5.85
CA ILE A 19 -3.22 7.16 -5.68
C ILE A 19 -2.83 8.22 -4.64
N ASP A 20 -1.90 7.92 -3.73
CA ASP A 20 -1.42 8.84 -2.71
C ASP A 20 -0.59 9.99 -3.31
N ILE A 21 -0.04 9.80 -4.51
CA ILE A 21 0.76 10.84 -5.19
C ILE A 21 -0.11 12.06 -5.50
N ALA A 22 -1.30 11.84 -6.06
CA ALA A 22 -2.21 12.94 -6.42
C ALA A 22 -2.64 13.73 -5.16
N SER A 23 -3.01 13.01 -4.10
CA SER A 23 -3.36 13.62 -2.80
C SER A 23 -2.19 14.38 -2.19
N THR A 24 -0.97 13.84 -2.27
CA THR A 24 0.24 14.51 -1.78
C THR A 24 0.52 15.81 -2.54
N ILE A 25 0.41 15.81 -3.87
CA ILE A 25 0.59 17.01 -4.69
C ILE A 25 -0.47 18.07 -4.34
N ARG A 26 -1.73 17.65 -4.16
CA ARG A 26 -2.83 18.56 -3.81
C ARG A 26 -2.63 19.18 -2.42
N ASP A 27 -2.22 18.39 -1.43
CA ASP A 27 -1.90 18.85 -0.08
C ASP A 27 -0.75 19.86 -0.09
N ILE A 28 0.32 19.59 -0.84
CA ILE A 28 1.44 20.54 -1.04
C ILE A 28 0.96 21.87 -1.64
N ALA A 29 -0.03 21.83 -2.55
CA ALA A 29 -0.60 23.01 -3.18
C ALA A 29 -1.60 23.76 -2.27
N GLY A 30 -1.90 23.25 -1.07
CA GLY A 30 -2.89 23.84 -0.15
C GLY A 30 -4.34 23.63 -0.60
N GLY A 31 -4.59 22.64 -1.47
CA GLY A 31 -5.94 22.24 -1.84
C GLY A 31 -6.59 21.37 -0.76
N GLU A 32 -7.91 21.27 -0.80
CA GLU A 32 -8.64 20.31 0.05
C GLU A 32 -8.25 18.86 -0.30
N LEU A 33 -8.67 17.86 0.46
CA LEU A 33 -8.46 16.44 0.12
C LEU A 33 -9.81 15.75 0.07
N PRO A 34 -10.21 15.14 -1.07
CA PRO A 34 -11.46 14.39 -1.13
C PRO A 34 -11.35 13.12 -0.27
N GLU A 35 -12.44 12.71 0.36
CA GLU A 35 -12.47 11.48 1.19
C GLU A 35 -12.26 10.20 0.35
N ASP A 36 -12.57 10.29 -0.95
CA ASP A 36 -12.59 9.22 -1.94
C ASP A 36 -11.28 9.11 -2.77
N CYS A 37 -10.22 9.80 -2.34
CA CYS A 37 -8.90 9.75 -2.95
C CYS A 37 -7.87 9.04 -2.05
N GLY A 38 -6.61 8.93 -2.54
CA GLY A 38 -5.50 8.49 -1.70
C GLY A 38 -5.25 9.39 -0.49
N HIS A 39 -4.37 8.97 0.41
CA HIS A 39 -3.96 9.75 1.57
C HIS A 39 -2.63 10.47 1.28
N SER A 40 -2.53 11.75 1.66
CA SER A 40 -1.29 12.50 1.48
C SER A 40 -0.13 11.88 2.27
N LEU A 41 1.02 11.73 1.61
CA LEU A 41 2.29 11.30 2.21
C LEU A 41 3.05 12.47 2.85
N LEU A 42 2.54 13.70 2.72
CA LEU A 42 3.20 14.91 3.21
C LEU A 42 3.53 14.89 4.72
N PRO A 43 2.69 14.30 5.61
CA PRO A 43 3.04 14.15 7.02
C PRO A 43 4.33 13.33 7.22
N ILE A 44 4.51 12.24 6.47
CA ILE A 44 5.73 11.41 6.52
C ILE A 44 6.91 12.18 5.94
N LEU A 45 6.72 12.80 4.76
CA LEU A 45 7.77 13.57 4.08
C LEU A 45 8.30 14.74 4.92
N ASN A 46 7.49 15.27 5.85
CA ASN A 46 7.87 16.40 6.71
C ASN A 46 8.27 15.99 8.13
N GLY A 47 8.41 14.70 8.41
CA GLY A 47 8.74 14.18 9.74
C GLY A 47 7.64 14.42 10.79
N LYS A 48 6.40 14.66 10.35
CA LYS A 48 5.23 14.86 11.23
C LYS A 48 4.47 13.55 11.50
N ALA A 49 4.79 12.49 10.77
CA ALA A 49 4.28 11.13 10.98
C ALA A 49 5.44 10.12 10.94
N PRO A 50 5.29 8.95 11.60
CA PRO A 50 6.32 7.91 11.59
C PRO A 50 6.62 7.36 10.19
N LEU A 51 7.88 7.01 9.92
CA LEU A 51 8.35 6.46 8.64
C LEU A 51 7.82 5.05 8.30
N HIS A 52 7.10 4.40 9.20
CA HIS A 52 6.66 3.01 9.05
C HIS A 52 5.13 2.85 9.05
N ILE A 53 4.39 3.96 9.20
CA ILE A 53 2.93 3.97 9.35
C ILE A 53 2.33 4.99 8.38
N HIS A 54 1.46 4.52 7.50
CA HIS A 54 0.61 5.34 6.62
C HIS A 54 -0.77 4.71 6.49
N ARG A 55 -0.80 3.40 6.22
CA ARG A 55 -1.99 2.54 6.17
C ARG A 55 -1.61 1.11 6.56
N GLU A 56 -2.59 0.34 6.99
CA GLU A 56 -2.41 -1.07 7.37
C GLU A 56 -2.53 -2.03 6.18
N VAL A 57 -3.24 -1.59 5.14
CA VAL A 57 -3.59 -2.40 3.97
C VAL A 57 -3.31 -1.61 2.70
N ALA A 58 -2.66 -2.24 1.73
CA ALA A 58 -2.54 -1.77 0.35
C ALA A 58 -3.39 -2.65 -0.58
N HIS A 59 -3.95 -2.04 -1.61
CA HIS A 59 -4.82 -2.67 -2.60
C HIS A 59 -4.28 -2.47 -4.02
N SER A 60 -4.47 -3.48 -4.87
CA SER A 60 -4.29 -3.36 -6.31
C SER A 60 -5.33 -4.19 -7.04
N GLN A 61 -5.70 -3.76 -8.25
CA GLN A 61 -6.65 -4.45 -9.09
C GLN A 61 -6.17 -4.46 -10.54
N VAL A 62 -6.29 -5.62 -11.19
CA VAL A 62 -6.07 -5.79 -12.63
C VAL A 62 -7.24 -6.61 -13.19
N GLY A 63 -8.13 -5.94 -13.93
CA GLY A 63 -9.39 -6.56 -14.38
C GLY A 63 -10.23 -7.01 -13.18
N ASN A 64 -10.60 -8.30 -13.13
CA ASN A 64 -11.35 -8.89 -12.03
C ASN A 64 -10.45 -9.54 -10.96
N THR A 65 -9.13 -9.37 -11.07
CA THR A 65 -8.18 -9.87 -10.07
C THR A 65 -7.83 -8.76 -9.09
N PHE A 66 -7.98 -9.05 -7.82
CA PHE A 66 -7.73 -8.16 -6.70
C PHE A 66 -6.55 -8.67 -5.89
N MET A 67 -5.79 -7.73 -5.36
CA MET A 67 -4.71 -7.97 -4.43
C MET A 67 -4.95 -7.11 -3.19
N ILE A 68 -4.87 -7.74 -2.03
CA ILE A 68 -4.91 -7.10 -0.72
C ILE A 68 -3.64 -7.49 0.01
N GLN A 69 -2.87 -6.50 0.45
CA GLN A 69 -1.60 -6.71 1.12
C GLN A 69 -1.56 -5.98 2.46
N THR A 70 -1.15 -6.69 3.50
CA THR A 70 -0.73 -6.13 4.78
C THR A 70 0.79 -6.21 4.90
N ARG A 71 1.37 -5.81 6.04
CA ARG A 71 2.79 -6.04 6.30
C ARG A 71 3.17 -7.52 6.41
N GLN A 72 2.21 -8.40 6.71
CA GLN A 72 2.48 -9.82 6.95
C GLN A 72 1.99 -10.72 5.83
N TYR A 73 0.91 -10.36 5.15
CA TYR A 73 0.26 -11.24 4.19
C TYR A 73 -0.08 -10.51 2.90
N LYS A 74 -0.06 -11.25 1.80
CA LYS A 74 -0.61 -10.83 0.51
C LYS A 74 -1.61 -11.86 0.02
N LEU A 75 -2.82 -11.41 -0.27
CA LEU A 75 -3.91 -12.20 -0.80
C LEU A 75 -4.19 -11.77 -2.23
N ILE A 76 -4.30 -12.73 -3.15
CA ILE A 76 -4.74 -12.51 -4.53
C ILE A 76 -5.99 -13.35 -4.78
N PHE A 77 -7.05 -12.73 -5.26
CA PHE A 77 -8.31 -13.40 -5.56
C PHE A 77 -8.99 -12.80 -6.79
N GLN A 78 -9.86 -13.58 -7.42
CA GLN A 78 -10.74 -13.07 -8.47
C GLN A 78 -12.15 -12.88 -7.94
N ASP A 79 -12.72 -11.71 -8.24
CA ASP A 79 -14.13 -11.42 -7.95
C ASP A 79 -15.02 -12.21 -8.92
N GLN A 80 -15.48 -13.35 -8.42
CA GLN A 80 -16.45 -14.27 -9.00
C GLN A 80 -17.43 -14.66 -7.89
N ILE A 81 -18.52 -15.37 -8.21
CA ILE A 81 -19.62 -15.74 -7.29
C ILE A 81 -19.16 -16.36 -5.94
N LYS A 82 -17.91 -16.83 -5.81
CA LYS A 82 -17.36 -17.46 -4.60
C LYS A 82 -16.02 -16.90 -4.10
N MET A 83 -15.55 -15.73 -4.52
CA MET A 83 -14.20 -15.21 -4.21
C MET A 83 -13.12 -16.27 -4.46
N ASN A 84 -12.74 -16.44 -5.73
CA ASN A 84 -11.77 -17.46 -6.10
C ASN A 84 -10.35 -17.05 -5.67
N VAL A 85 -9.93 -17.46 -4.47
CA VAL A 85 -8.58 -17.21 -3.94
C VAL A 85 -7.56 -17.91 -4.83
N GLN A 86 -6.71 -17.12 -5.47
CA GLN A 86 -5.66 -17.60 -6.36
C GLN A 86 -4.36 -17.84 -5.59
N ALA A 87 -4.01 -16.94 -4.67
CA ALA A 87 -2.79 -17.05 -3.89
C ALA A 87 -2.88 -16.39 -2.53
N LEU A 88 -2.12 -16.93 -1.57
CA LEU A 88 -1.89 -16.36 -0.25
C LEU A 88 -0.41 -16.52 0.11
N PHE A 89 0.27 -15.42 0.41
CA PHE A 89 1.69 -15.41 0.80
C PHE A 89 1.88 -14.82 2.19
N ASP A 90 2.77 -15.40 2.99
CA ASP A 90 3.28 -14.84 4.25
C ASP A 90 4.56 -14.04 3.97
N LEU A 91 4.42 -12.74 3.77
CA LEU A 91 5.50 -11.82 3.42
C LEU A 91 6.54 -11.67 4.55
N ALA A 92 6.19 -11.99 5.81
CA ALA A 92 7.13 -11.92 6.92
C ALA A 92 8.13 -13.09 6.90
N ARG A 93 7.73 -14.24 6.35
CA ARG A 93 8.55 -15.45 6.25
C ARG A 93 9.07 -15.72 4.84
N ASP A 94 8.34 -15.26 3.83
CA ASP A 94 8.59 -15.48 2.41
C ASP A 94 8.37 -14.16 1.63
N PRO A 95 9.28 -13.18 1.77
CA PRO A 95 9.18 -11.88 1.10
C PRO A 95 9.30 -11.98 -0.42
N GLU A 96 9.86 -13.08 -0.94
CA GLU A 96 10.02 -13.36 -2.37
C GLU A 96 8.80 -14.07 -2.97
N GLU A 97 7.76 -14.34 -2.17
CA GLU A 97 6.50 -14.95 -2.61
C GLU A 97 6.67 -16.31 -3.31
N LEU A 98 7.63 -17.12 -2.87
CA LEU A 98 7.98 -18.39 -3.50
C LEU A 98 7.03 -19.53 -3.12
N LYS A 99 6.34 -19.41 -1.98
CA LYS A 99 5.42 -20.43 -1.44
C LYS A 99 4.00 -19.87 -1.33
N ASN A 100 3.14 -20.31 -2.24
CA ASN A 100 1.71 -20.05 -2.15
C ASN A 100 1.07 -20.96 -1.09
N LEU A 101 0.57 -20.38 0.00
CA LEU A 101 -0.07 -21.10 1.10
C LEU A 101 -1.43 -21.68 0.72
N ARG A 102 -2.07 -21.21 -0.35
CA ARG A 102 -3.34 -21.77 -0.85
C ARG A 102 -3.16 -23.19 -1.39
N ASP A 103 -1.99 -23.52 -1.92
CA ASP A 103 -1.70 -24.83 -2.51
C ASP A 103 -1.59 -25.93 -1.43
N ASP A 104 -1.37 -25.55 -0.18
CA ASP A 104 -1.33 -26.45 0.98
C ASP A 104 -2.74 -26.79 1.53
N GLU A 105 -3.78 -26.09 1.10
CA GLU A 105 -5.17 -26.35 1.48
C GLU A 105 -5.89 -27.23 0.44
N PRO A 106 -6.59 -28.31 0.85
CA PRO A 106 -7.28 -29.23 -0.06
C PRO A 106 -8.43 -28.60 -0.86
#